data_AF-A0A6H9H757-F1
#
_entry.id   AF-A0A6H9H757-F1
#
_cell.length_a   1.000
_cell.length_b   1.000
_cell.length_c   1.000
_cell.angle_alpha   90.00
_cell.angle_beta   90.00
_cell.angle_gamma   90.00
#
_symmetry.space_group_name_H-M   'P 1'
#
loop_
_entity.id
_entity.type
_entity.pdbx_description
1 polymer ?
#
loop_
_entity_poly.entity_id
_entity_poly.type
_entity_poly.pdbx_seq_one_letter_code
_entity_poly.pdbx_strand_id
1 'polypeptide(L)'
;MGHLFTRGIKHAMFLVAILLSAAMPAVSSSIKAHSDRPIGEVAACVETEFDDVGVSENLSFEFGRKVDFRIAKETDTPTSPVMSFEARHDGTLVLYGFGDWKDAVEPMWKNLARECFPEVQGAVTRPKS
;
A
#
# COMPACT_ATOMS: atom_id res chain seq x y z
N MET A 1 60.96 -18.65 -33.09
CA MET A 1 60.49 -17.38 -32.53
C MET A 1 58.98 -17.49 -32.43
N GLY A 2 58.32 -17.66 -31.29
CA GLY A 2 58.57 -17.12 -29.96
C GLY A 2 57.48 -16.08 -29.65
N HIS A 3 56.50 -16.48 -28.81
CA HIS A 3 55.64 -15.67 -27.94
C HIS A 3 54.73 -14.58 -28.56
N LEU A 4 53.39 -14.71 -28.43
CA LEU A 4 52.54 -14.18 -27.32
C LEU A 4 52.40 -12.65 -27.35
N PHE A 5 51.20 -12.10 -27.66
CA PHE A 5 50.42 -11.25 -26.74
C PHE A 5 49.12 -10.68 -27.37
N THR A 6 48.02 -10.91 -26.64
CA THR A 6 46.88 -10.02 -26.32
C THR A 6 45.75 -9.69 -27.31
N ARG A 7 44.58 -10.23 -26.91
CA ARG A 7 43.33 -9.53 -26.53
C ARG A 7 42.61 -8.69 -27.59
N GLY A 8 41.44 -9.21 -27.97
CA GLY A 8 40.33 -8.42 -28.50
C GLY A 8 38.99 -9.11 -28.24
N ILE A 9 38.66 -9.39 -26.97
CA ILE A 9 37.28 -9.75 -26.60
C ILE A 9 36.46 -8.48 -26.76
N LYS A 10 35.82 -8.32 -27.91
CA LYS A 10 34.73 -7.36 -28.12
C LYS A 10 33.44 -8.15 -28.20
N HIS A 11 32.35 -7.50 -27.79
CA HIS A 11 31.00 -8.04 -27.55
C HIS A 11 30.81 -8.65 -26.15
N ALA A 12 31.07 -7.83 -25.12
CA ALA A 12 30.26 -7.92 -23.92
C ALA A 12 28.83 -7.50 -24.32
N MET A 13 27.93 -8.48 -24.37
CA MET A 13 26.49 -8.26 -24.48
C MET A 13 26.06 -7.55 -23.20
N PHE A 14 25.88 -6.23 -23.28
CA PHE A 14 25.37 -5.43 -22.18
C PHE A 14 23.87 -5.75 -22.05
N LEU A 15 23.53 -6.72 -21.19
CA LEU A 15 22.17 -7.01 -20.79
C LEU A 15 21.59 -5.77 -20.10
N VAL A 16 20.76 -5.03 -20.83
CA VAL A 16 19.97 -3.94 -20.28
C VAL A 16 18.86 -4.58 -19.43
N ALA A 17 19.09 -4.67 -18.13
CA ALA A 17 18.04 -4.98 -17.17
C ALA A 17 17.13 -3.75 -17.07
N ILE A 18 15.96 -3.80 -17.71
CA ILE A 18 14.91 -2.82 -17.51
C ILE A 18 14.30 -3.10 -16.13
N LEU A 19 14.78 -2.37 -15.12
CA LEU A 19 14.09 -2.27 -13.84
C LEU A 19 12.76 -1.55 -14.10
N LEU A 20 11.67 -2.32 -14.25
CA LEU A 20 10.32 -1.78 -14.10
C LEU A 20 10.16 -1.37 -12.64
N SER A 21 10.57 -0.15 -12.31
CA SER A 21 10.10 0.52 -11.11
C SER A 21 8.59 0.70 -11.28
N ALA A 22 7.79 -0.22 -10.73
CA ALA A 22 6.39 0.06 -10.48
C ALA A 22 6.36 1.31 -9.60
N ALA A 23 6.06 2.46 -10.21
CA ALA A 23 5.97 3.71 -9.50
C ALA A 23 4.85 3.55 -8.47
N MET A 24 5.22 3.33 -7.20
CA MET A 24 4.25 3.35 -6.13
C MET A 24 3.60 4.73 -6.15
N PRO A 25 2.25 4.83 -6.17
CA PRO A 25 1.59 6.11 -6.15
C PRO A 25 2.10 6.90 -4.94
N ALA A 26 2.50 8.15 -5.17
CA ALA A 26 3.01 9.00 -4.11
C ALA A 26 1.92 9.15 -3.03
N VAL A 27 2.24 8.75 -1.80
CA VAL A 27 1.37 8.94 -0.64
C VAL A 27 1.19 10.44 -0.43
N SER A 28 -0.03 10.94 -0.58
CA SER A 28 -0.33 12.37 -0.46
C SER A 28 -0.95 12.74 0.89
N SER A 29 -1.54 11.77 1.60
CA SER A 29 -2.09 11.94 2.94
C SER A 29 -2.08 10.60 3.69
N SER A 30 -1.84 10.63 5.00
CA SER A 30 -1.91 9.44 5.84
C SER A 30 -2.43 9.71 7.25
N ILE A 31 -3.15 8.74 7.80
CA ILE A 31 -3.53 8.69 9.22
C ILE A 31 -2.89 7.46 9.85
N LYS A 32 -2.31 7.63 11.04
CA LYS A 32 -1.73 6.54 11.85
C LYS A 32 -2.46 6.40 13.18
N ALA A 33 -2.68 5.15 13.59
CA ALA A 33 -3.20 4.79 14.91
C ALA A 33 -2.59 3.46 15.39
N HIS A 34 -3.07 2.94 16.51
CA HIS A 34 -2.59 1.69 17.11
C HIS A 34 -3.77 0.87 17.65
N SER A 35 -3.84 -0.41 17.31
CA SER A 35 -4.80 -1.36 17.87
C SER A 35 -4.08 -2.63 18.32
N ASP A 36 -4.50 -3.18 19.46
CA ASP A 36 -4.02 -4.46 20.00
C ASP A 36 -4.75 -5.66 19.40
N ARG A 37 -5.70 -5.42 18.48
CA ARG A 37 -6.49 -6.48 17.85
C ARG A 37 -5.64 -7.34 16.92
N PRO A 38 -6.00 -8.63 16.72
CA PRO A 38 -5.33 -9.49 15.76
C PRO A 38 -5.36 -8.90 14.35
N ILE A 39 -4.19 -8.81 13.69
CA ILE A 39 -4.02 -8.20 12.36
C ILE A 39 -4.97 -8.80 11.32
N GLY A 40 -5.21 -10.11 11.39
CA GLY A 40 -6.13 -10.81 10.50
C GLY A 40 -7.56 -10.31 10.63
N GLU A 41 -8.03 -10.03 11.84
CA GLU A 41 -9.37 -9.49 12.08
C GLU A 41 -9.47 -8.04 11.62
N VAL A 42 -8.45 -7.23 11.91
CA VAL A 42 -8.42 -5.83 11.49
C VAL A 42 -8.46 -5.73 9.96
N ALA A 43 -7.59 -6.47 9.27
CA ALA A 43 -7.55 -6.47 7.81
C ALA A 43 -8.86 -6.99 7.20
N ALA A 44 -9.46 -8.05 7.75
CA ALA A 44 -10.73 -8.60 7.25
C ALA A 44 -11.91 -7.62 7.42
N CYS A 45 -11.97 -6.88 8.52
CA CYS A 45 -13.00 -5.87 8.70
C CYS A 45 -12.84 -4.72 7.69
N VAL A 46 -11.62 -4.21 7.52
CA VAL A 46 -11.35 -3.14 6.56
C VAL A 46 -11.63 -3.58 5.12
N GLU A 47 -11.30 -4.81 4.77
CA GLU A 47 -11.65 -5.42 3.47
C GLU A 47 -13.17 -5.39 3.24
N THR A 48 -13.95 -5.80 4.24
CA THR A 48 -15.42 -5.77 4.18
C THR A 48 -15.97 -4.35 3.95
N GLU A 49 -15.49 -3.37 4.73
CA GLU A 49 -15.93 -1.97 4.60
C GLU A 49 -15.52 -1.34 3.26
N PHE A 50 -14.40 -1.78 2.68
CA PHE A 50 -13.96 -1.32 1.37
C PHE A 50 -14.76 -1.97 0.24
N ASP A 51 -15.11 -3.25 0.35
CA ASP A 51 -15.93 -3.96 -0.62
C ASP A 51 -17.35 -3.41 -0.73
N ASP A 52 -17.89 -2.80 0.34
CA ASP A 52 -19.18 -2.10 0.30
C ASP A 52 -19.17 -0.87 -0.63
N VAL A 53 -17.99 -0.30 -0.91
CA VAL A 53 -17.81 0.96 -1.66
C VAL A 53 -17.09 0.75 -2.99
N GLY A 54 -16.41 -0.37 -3.19
CA GLY A 54 -15.62 -0.64 -4.38
C GLY A 54 -15.00 -2.03 -4.40
N VAL A 55 -13.73 -2.13 -4.78
CA VAL A 55 -13.00 -3.40 -4.86
C VAL A 55 -11.79 -3.32 -3.94
N SER A 56 -11.72 -4.23 -2.98
CA SER A 56 -10.58 -4.37 -2.09
C SER A 56 -9.68 -5.56 -2.45
N GLU A 57 -8.44 -5.52 -1.99
CA GLU A 57 -7.48 -6.61 -2.14
C GLU A 57 -6.63 -6.73 -0.88
N ASN A 58 -6.74 -7.85 -0.17
CA ASN A 58 -6.03 -8.10 1.07
C ASN A 58 -4.73 -8.89 0.85
N LEU A 59 -3.63 -8.18 0.97
CA LEU A 59 -2.27 -8.64 0.69
C LEU A 59 -1.49 -8.87 1.99
N SER A 60 -0.74 -9.96 2.06
CA SER A 60 0.33 -10.11 3.05
C SER A 60 1.58 -9.34 2.61
N PHE A 61 2.25 -8.67 3.53
CA PHE A 61 3.55 -8.05 3.29
C PHE A 61 4.47 -8.20 4.50
N GLU A 62 5.75 -7.84 4.37
CA GLU A 62 6.79 -8.08 5.39
C GLU A 62 6.42 -7.59 6.80
N PHE A 63 5.69 -6.48 6.89
CA PHE A 63 5.37 -5.85 8.18
C PHE A 63 3.94 -6.10 8.65
N GLY A 64 3.13 -6.90 7.93
CA GLY A 64 1.77 -7.23 8.35
C GLY A 64 0.84 -7.54 7.18
N ARG A 65 -0.36 -6.94 7.20
CA ARG A 65 -1.36 -7.04 6.13
C ARG A 65 -1.72 -5.68 5.57
N LYS A 66 -1.92 -5.62 4.26
CA LYS A 66 -2.25 -4.42 3.52
C LYS A 66 -3.54 -4.66 2.74
N VAL A 67 -4.51 -3.76 2.88
CA VAL A 67 -5.77 -3.80 2.14
C VAL A 67 -5.76 -2.65 1.14
N ASP A 68 -5.64 -2.96 -0.13
CA ASP A 68 -5.67 -1.99 -1.21
C ASP A 68 -7.11 -1.75 -1.68
N PHE A 69 -7.50 -0.49 -1.80
CA PHE A 69 -8.85 -0.09 -2.23
C PHE A 69 -8.83 0.57 -3.59
N ARG A 70 -9.73 0.13 -4.46
CA ARG A 70 -9.95 0.64 -5.81
C ARG A 70 -11.43 0.97 -5.98
N ILE A 71 -11.71 2.03 -6.72
CA ILE A 71 -13.08 2.31 -7.15
C ILE A 71 -13.40 1.34 -8.27
N ALA A 72 -14.52 0.62 -8.16
CA ALA A 72 -15.07 -0.14 -9.28
C ALA A 72 -15.44 0.85 -10.40
N LYS A 73 -14.61 0.94 -11.44
CA LYS A 73 -15.05 1.44 -12.75
C LYS A 73 -15.51 0.22 -13.54
N GLU A 74 -16.62 0.34 -14.26
CA GLU A 74 -17.33 -0.74 -14.96
C GLU A 74 -16.50 -1.56 -15.97
N THR A 75 -15.23 -1.22 -16.21
CA THR A 75 -14.40 -1.85 -17.24
C THR A 75 -12.99 -2.16 -16.73
N ASP A 76 -12.67 -3.45 -16.71
CA ASP A 76 -11.36 -4.11 -16.74
C ASP A 76 -10.23 -3.61 -15.79
N THR A 77 -9.84 -4.51 -14.89
CA THR A 77 -8.69 -4.55 -13.95
C THR A 77 -7.40 -3.79 -14.36
N PRO A 78 -6.51 -3.43 -13.42
CA PRO A 78 -6.66 -2.65 -12.20
C PRO A 78 -6.20 -1.19 -12.43
N THR A 79 -7.01 -0.23 -11.98
CA THR A 79 -6.48 1.09 -11.62
C THR A 79 -5.59 0.95 -10.39
N SER A 80 -4.53 1.76 -10.29
CA SER A 80 -3.74 1.87 -9.06
C SER A 80 -4.68 2.11 -7.86
N PRO A 81 -4.39 1.55 -6.68
CA PRO A 81 -5.21 1.80 -5.50
C PRO A 81 -5.36 3.30 -5.26
N VAL A 82 -6.57 3.72 -4.89
CA VAL A 82 -6.86 5.11 -4.51
C VAL A 82 -6.67 5.32 -3.01
N MET A 83 -6.75 4.23 -2.24
CA MET A 83 -6.33 4.16 -0.84
C MET A 83 -5.66 2.82 -0.54
N SER A 84 -4.84 2.80 0.49
CA SER A 84 -4.27 1.58 1.05
C SER A 84 -4.38 1.65 2.57
N PHE A 85 -4.79 0.56 3.21
CA PHE A 85 -4.75 0.41 4.65
C PHE A 85 -3.69 -0.63 5.03
N GLU A 86 -2.89 -0.36 6.06
CA GLU A 86 -1.92 -1.30 6.61
C GLU A 86 -2.24 -1.59 8.08
N ALA A 87 -2.38 -2.87 8.42
CA ALA A 87 -2.34 -3.37 9.79
C ALA A 87 -1.01 -4.09 10.01
N ARG A 88 -0.16 -3.52 10.85
CA ARG A 88 1.22 -3.98 11.05
C ARG A 88 1.36 -4.90 12.26
N HIS A 89 2.46 -5.65 12.30
CA HIS A 89 2.79 -6.59 13.37
C HIS A 89 2.99 -5.94 14.75
N ASP A 90 3.38 -4.68 14.78
CA ASP A 90 3.49 -3.87 16.00
C ASP A 90 2.14 -3.26 16.43
N GLY A 91 1.03 -3.64 15.79
CA GLY A 91 -0.29 -3.08 16.00
C GLY A 91 -0.48 -1.68 15.40
N THR A 92 0.50 -1.13 14.68
CA THR A 92 0.33 0.12 13.95
C THR A 92 -0.71 -0.06 12.85
N LEU A 93 -1.68 0.86 12.81
CA LEU A 93 -2.65 0.99 11.72
C LEU A 93 -2.30 2.22 10.90
N VAL A 94 -2.28 2.11 9.57
CA VAL A 94 -2.06 3.26 8.69
C VAL A 94 -3.05 3.25 7.53
N LEU A 95 -3.73 4.38 7.29
CA LEU A 95 -4.52 4.59 6.09
C LEU A 95 -3.83 5.63 5.22
N TYR A 96 -3.62 5.31 3.95
CA TYR A 96 -3.05 6.16 2.92
C TYR A 96 -4.11 6.52 1.89
N GLY A 97 -4.09 7.78 1.44
CA GLY A 97 -4.79 8.21 0.24
C GLY A 97 -3.81 8.64 -0.84
N PHE A 98 -4.19 8.39 -2.10
CA PHE A 98 -3.39 8.73 -3.27
C PHE A 98 -4.12 9.74 -4.16
N GLY A 99 -3.36 10.63 -4.81
CA GLY A 99 -3.91 11.61 -5.77
C GLY A 99 -5.06 12.43 -5.18
N ASP A 100 -6.19 12.47 -5.89
CA ASP A 100 -7.40 13.22 -5.52
C ASP A 100 -8.11 12.65 -4.28
N TRP A 101 -7.77 11.44 -3.83
CA TRP A 101 -8.39 10.78 -2.68
C TRP A 101 -7.79 11.16 -1.33
N LYS A 102 -6.84 12.11 -1.32
CA LYS A 102 -6.20 12.63 -0.10
C LYS A 102 -7.21 13.19 0.92
N ASP A 103 -8.25 13.88 0.43
CA ASP A 103 -9.23 14.58 1.27
C ASP A 103 -10.31 13.62 1.79
N ALA A 104 -10.39 12.42 1.20
CA ALA A 104 -11.27 11.34 1.63
C ALA A 104 -10.67 10.47 2.75
N VAL A 105 -9.36 10.58 3.04
CA VAL A 105 -8.67 9.77 4.07
C VAL A 105 -9.28 9.98 5.45
N GLU A 106 -9.54 11.23 5.85
CA GLU A 106 -10.10 11.51 7.18
C GLU A 106 -11.56 11.03 7.32
N PRO A 107 -12.49 11.31 6.37
CA PRO A 107 -13.82 10.73 6.37
C PRO A 107 -13.81 9.19 6.40
N MET A 108 -12.98 8.57 5.56
CA MET A 108 -12.86 7.12 5.50
C MET A 108 -12.33 6.54 6.81
N TRP A 109 -11.29 7.15 7.39
CA TRP A 109 -10.77 6.75 8.68
C TRP A 109 -11.82 6.82 9.78
N LYS A 110 -12.65 7.87 9.82
CA LYS A 110 -13.75 7.97 10.80
C LYS A 110 -14.77 6.86 10.64
N ASN A 111 -15.04 6.45 9.40
CA ASN A 111 -15.92 5.30 9.13
C ASN A 111 -15.29 4.00 9.65
N LEU A 112 -14.07 3.69 9.22
CA LEU A 112 -13.35 2.50 9.66
C LEU A 112 -13.16 2.47 11.19
N ALA A 113 -12.87 3.61 11.81
CA ALA A 113 -12.77 3.70 13.26
C ALA A 113 -14.10 3.51 13.97
N ARG A 114 -15.23 3.77 13.31
CA ARG A 114 -16.54 3.47 13.87
C ARG A 114 -16.87 2.00 13.80
N GLU A 115 -16.66 1.40 12.64
CA GLU A 115 -17.13 0.03 12.37
C GLU A 115 -16.09 -1.02 12.77
N CYS A 116 -14.81 -0.80 12.46
CA CYS A 116 -13.75 -1.79 12.62
C CYS A 116 -12.88 -1.62 13.86
N PHE A 117 -12.69 -0.40 14.37
CA PHE A 117 -11.79 -0.17 15.50
C PHE A 117 -12.27 0.98 16.40
N PRO A 118 -13.42 0.83 17.10
CA PRO A 118 -13.99 1.86 17.97
C PRO A 118 -13.05 2.33 19.07
N GLU A 119 -12.09 1.50 19.48
CA GLU A 119 -11.10 1.82 20.49
C GLU A 119 -10.14 2.96 20.12
N VAL A 120 -9.94 3.25 18.83
CA VAL A 120 -9.00 4.30 18.37
C VAL A 120 -9.67 5.62 17.95
N GLN A 121 -10.99 5.76 18.07
CA GLN A 121 -11.70 6.99 17.68
C GLN A 121 -11.17 8.27 18.38
N GLY A 122 -10.47 8.14 19.52
CA GLY A 122 -9.84 9.25 20.24
C GLY A 122 -8.31 9.38 20.10
N ALA A 123 -7.62 8.46 19.41
CA ALA A 123 -6.16 8.31 19.45
C ALA A 123 -5.45 8.65 18.14
N VAL A 124 -6.09 9.42 17.25
CA VAL A 124 -5.53 9.76 15.93
C VAL A 124 -4.35 10.72 16.07
N THR A 125 -3.14 10.21 15.84
CA THR A 125 -1.95 11.05 15.72
C THR A 125 -1.78 11.49 14.27
N ARG A 126 -2.08 12.76 13.99
CA ARG A 126 -1.80 13.36 12.67
C ARG A 126 -0.29 13.65 12.57
N PRO A 127 0.40 13.24 11.49
CA PRO A 127 1.73 13.76 11.23
C PRO A 127 1.64 15.28 11.04
N LYS A 128 2.50 16.04 11.74
CA LYS A 128 2.63 17.49 11.51
C LYS A 128 3.14 17.70 10.08
N SER A 129 2.36 18.42 9.28
CA SER A 129 2.76 18.93 7.97
C SER A 129 3.94 19.89 8.08
#